data_AF-A0A0Q6Z9H2-F1
#
_entry.id   AF-A0A0Q6Z9H2-F1
#
_cell.length_a   1.000
_cell.length_b   1.000
_cell.length_c   1.000
_cell.angle_alpha   90.00
_cell.angle_beta   90.00
_cell.angle_gamma   90.00
#
_symmetry.space_group_name_H-M   'P 1'
#
loop_
_entity.id
_entity.type
_entity.pdbx_description
1 polymer ?
#
loop_
_entity_poly.entity_id
_entity_poly.type
_entity_poly.pdbx_seq_one_letter_code
_entity_poly.pdbx_strand_id
1 'polypeptide(L)'
;MKYILRFRAAAAIGLAVILLASITLAVPARAADPVYPPGLHVGLVPIDGLTAATQFTGFETADQKVKIGVTEIPEGAFDAVDAAFKSGNSMPHGSIKPEEFQTAAGKSYLTSESGKDKDGTQVQNYSLILPGNKFSGYVIAQVADGADKKFTAEAIRTMLATTTLRAQVPVKEQLDLLAFNITDLADFKTVRTLAPRSAVLLTDGDENTTLDGAPYMVIGLMPSGPAQPEDRDRFARQSAASIPGMREARITSSEAMRIDGSPGYETRIDAVSGKNDTPVTIVQWLRFGSGSTSLRIIASATRTEWPKAFPRFRQVRDGIQPR
;
A
#
# COMPACT_ATOMS: atom_id res chain seq x y z
N MET A 1 -18.25 -99.50 -3.12
CA MET A 1 -17.77 -99.49 -1.72
C MET A 1 -17.29 -98.08 -1.40
N LYS A 2 -17.97 -97.43 -0.44
CA LYS A 2 -17.55 -96.30 0.42
C LYS A 2 -16.90 -95.01 -0.13
N TYR A 3 -17.64 -93.91 0.08
CA TYR A 3 -17.27 -92.63 0.74
C TYR A 3 -16.43 -91.52 0.00
N ILE A 4 -17.12 -90.39 -0.21
CA ILE A 4 -16.83 -88.99 0.22
C ILE A 4 -15.52 -88.30 -0.26
N LEU A 5 -15.63 -87.13 -0.93
CA LEU A 5 -15.37 -85.79 -0.35
C LEU A 5 -15.64 -84.65 -1.37
N ARG A 6 -16.18 -83.55 -0.86
CA ARG A 6 -16.59 -82.32 -1.55
C ARG A 6 -15.41 -81.44 -1.95
N PHE A 7 -15.51 -80.71 -3.06
CA PHE A 7 -15.01 -79.32 -3.17
C PHE A 7 -15.88 -78.52 -4.15
N ARG A 8 -16.47 -77.43 -3.65
CA ARG A 8 -17.17 -76.40 -4.43
C ARG A 8 -16.17 -75.29 -4.73
N ALA A 9 -16.05 -74.87 -5.98
CA ALA A 9 -15.83 -73.47 -6.39
C ALA A 9 -15.61 -73.39 -7.91
N ALA A 10 -16.56 -72.81 -8.65
CA ALA A 10 -16.31 -71.96 -9.84
C ALA A 10 -17.65 -71.68 -10.55
N ALA A 11 -18.36 -70.66 -10.09
CA ALA A 11 -19.41 -70.02 -10.89
C ALA A 11 -19.53 -68.57 -10.41
N ALA A 12 -18.95 -67.63 -11.16
CA ALA A 12 -19.36 -66.22 -11.29
C ALA A 12 -18.26 -65.43 -12.01
N ILE A 13 -18.13 -65.62 -13.33
CA ILE A 13 -17.49 -64.63 -14.21
C ILE A 13 -18.64 -63.95 -14.95
N GLY A 14 -18.95 -62.71 -14.60
CA GLY A 14 -19.92 -61.92 -15.36
C GLY A 14 -20.76 -60.96 -14.54
N LEU A 15 -20.15 -60.04 -13.78
CA LEU A 15 -20.75 -58.73 -13.46
C LEU A 15 -19.74 -57.78 -12.78
N ALA A 16 -18.64 -57.39 -13.44
CA ALA A 16 -17.67 -56.48 -12.83
C ALA A 16 -16.88 -55.61 -13.83
N VAL A 17 -17.50 -55.11 -14.90
CA VAL A 17 -16.80 -54.25 -15.90
C VAL A 17 -17.50 -52.91 -16.17
N ILE A 18 -18.64 -52.60 -15.53
CA ILE A 18 -19.28 -51.28 -15.69
C ILE A 18 -19.40 -50.59 -14.34
N LEU A 19 -18.26 -50.21 -13.74
CA LEU A 19 -18.24 -49.23 -12.65
C LEU A 19 -16.87 -48.55 -12.47
N LEU A 20 -16.11 -48.32 -13.54
CA LEU A 20 -14.75 -47.74 -13.47
C LEU A 20 -14.49 -46.64 -14.51
N ALA A 21 -15.47 -45.76 -14.76
CA ALA A 21 -15.32 -44.68 -15.76
C ALA A 21 -15.89 -43.32 -15.32
N SER A 22 -15.81 -42.98 -14.04
CA SER A 22 -16.18 -41.64 -13.57
C SER A 22 -15.46 -41.25 -12.28
N ILE A 23 -14.13 -41.24 -12.33
CA ILE A 23 -13.32 -40.40 -11.43
C ILE A 23 -12.90 -39.20 -12.29
N THR A 24 -13.80 -38.23 -12.43
CA THR A 24 -13.40 -36.89 -12.84
C THR A 24 -12.45 -36.38 -11.76
N LEU A 25 -11.17 -36.28 -12.09
CA LEU A 25 -10.19 -35.51 -11.34
C LEU A 25 -10.75 -34.09 -11.19
N ALA A 26 -11.33 -33.79 -10.04
CA ALA A 26 -11.67 -32.44 -9.64
C ALA A 26 -10.34 -31.70 -9.47
N VAL A 27 -9.86 -31.07 -10.55
CA VAL A 27 -8.81 -30.07 -10.46
C VAL A 27 -9.39 -28.98 -9.57
N PRO A 28 -8.78 -28.64 -8.42
CA PRO A 28 -9.24 -27.49 -7.66
C PRO A 28 -9.17 -26.29 -8.59
N ALA A 29 -10.32 -25.70 -8.90
CA ALA A 29 -10.38 -24.43 -9.59
C ALA A 29 -9.55 -23.46 -8.75
N ARG A 30 -8.37 -23.09 -9.23
CA ARG A 30 -7.57 -22.05 -8.60
C ARG A 30 -8.43 -20.79 -8.65
N ALA A 31 -8.90 -20.34 -7.49
CA ALA A 31 -9.44 -19.00 -7.36
C ALA A 31 -8.39 -18.05 -7.94
N ALA A 32 -8.80 -17.16 -8.83
CA ALA A 32 -7.89 -16.17 -9.40
C ALA A 32 -7.25 -15.36 -8.28
N ASP A 33 -5.96 -15.04 -8.43
CA ASP A 33 -5.23 -14.31 -7.40
C ASP A 33 -5.75 -12.86 -7.32
N PRO A 34 -5.93 -12.29 -6.12
CA PRO A 34 -6.30 -10.89 -5.94
C PRO A 34 -5.30 -9.94 -6.61
N VAL A 35 -5.80 -8.90 -7.25
CA VAL A 35 -5.01 -7.82 -7.81
C VAL A 35 -5.06 -6.62 -6.87
N TYR A 36 -3.89 -6.09 -6.54
CA TYR A 36 -3.73 -4.94 -5.65
C TYR A 36 -3.39 -3.70 -6.47
N PRO A 37 -4.18 -2.62 -6.40
CA PRO A 37 -3.77 -1.34 -6.94
C PRO A 37 -2.44 -0.88 -6.31
N PRO A 38 -1.54 -0.26 -7.10
CA PRO A 38 -0.22 0.11 -6.61
C PRO A 38 -0.25 0.94 -5.32
N GLY A 39 0.49 0.49 -4.32
CA GLY A 39 0.67 1.16 -3.03
C GLY A 39 -0.39 0.83 -1.98
N LEU A 40 -1.39 0.00 -2.28
CA LEU A 40 -2.50 -0.31 -1.35
C LEU A 40 -2.43 -1.72 -0.78
N HIS A 41 -2.86 -1.92 0.45
CA HIS A 41 -3.04 -3.24 1.06
C HIS A 41 -4.33 -3.92 0.61
N VAL A 42 -5.29 -3.14 0.11
CA VAL A 42 -6.59 -3.64 -0.37
C VAL A 42 -6.46 -4.16 -1.79
N GLY A 43 -6.91 -5.40 -2.02
CA GLY A 43 -6.96 -6.02 -3.34
C GLY A 43 -8.24 -6.81 -3.54
N LEU A 44 -8.57 -7.12 -4.79
CA LEU A 44 -9.74 -7.89 -5.17
C LEU A 44 -9.49 -8.62 -6.49
N VAL A 45 -10.31 -9.61 -6.81
CA VAL A 45 -10.29 -10.31 -8.11
C VAL A 45 -11.24 -9.59 -9.06
N PRO A 46 -10.75 -8.80 -10.03
CA PRO A 46 -11.62 -8.03 -10.92
C PRO A 46 -12.40 -8.95 -11.86
N ILE A 47 -13.63 -8.55 -12.20
CA ILE A 47 -14.42 -9.20 -13.26
C ILE A 47 -13.69 -9.04 -14.60
N ASP A 48 -13.69 -10.08 -15.43
CA ASP A 48 -13.12 -10.03 -16.79
C ASP A 48 -13.55 -8.76 -17.54
N GLY A 49 -12.58 -8.06 -18.12
CA GLY A 49 -12.78 -6.80 -18.84
C GLY A 49 -12.60 -5.54 -18.01
N LEU A 50 -12.42 -5.66 -16.69
CA LEU A 50 -11.86 -4.59 -15.86
C LEU A 50 -10.34 -4.64 -15.94
N THR A 51 -9.72 -3.48 -16.19
CA THR A 51 -8.27 -3.31 -16.27
C THR A 51 -7.83 -2.17 -15.37
N ALA A 52 -6.55 -2.09 -15.02
CA ALA A 52 -6.04 -1.03 -14.15
C ALA A 52 -6.35 0.36 -14.74
N ALA A 53 -7.00 1.21 -13.94
CA ALA A 53 -7.37 2.55 -14.36
C ALA A 53 -6.15 3.46 -14.47
N THR A 54 -6.19 4.41 -15.41
CA THR A 54 -5.07 5.36 -15.61
C THR A 54 -5.24 6.68 -14.87
N GLN A 55 -6.48 7.02 -14.51
CA GLN A 55 -6.85 8.32 -13.91
C GLN A 55 -7.13 8.26 -12.41
N PHE A 56 -7.30 7.06 -11.86
CA PHE A 56 -7.58 6.84 -10.45
C PHE A 56 -7.03 5.48 -10.00
N THR A 57 -6.92 5.28 -8.69
CA THR A 57 -6.45 4.02 -8.11
C THR A 57 -7.58 2.99 -8.14
N GLY A 58 -7.46 1.99 -9.01
CA GLY A 58 -8.48 0.96 -9.15
C GLY A 58 -8.57 0.38 -10.56
N PHE A 59 -9.78 0.03 -10.99
CA PHE A 59 -10.04 -0.66 -12.24
C PHE A 59 -11.16 -0.01 -13.06
N GLU A 60 -11.11 -0.10 -14.38
CA GLU A 60 -12.17 0.37 -15.27
C GLU A 60 -12.32 -0.51 -16.52
N THR A 61 -13.50 -0.47 -17.12
CA THR A 61 -13.73 -0.97 -18.48
C THR A 61 -13.20 0.01 -19.51
N ALA A 62 -12.85 -0.49 -20.71
CA ALA A 62 -12.34 0.34 -21.79
C ALA A 62 -13.32 1.46 -22.22
N ASP A 63 -14.63 1.23 -22.10
CA ASP A 63 -15.68 2.22 -22.37
C ASP A 63 -16.01 3.11 -21.17
N GLN A 64 -15.30 2.94 -20.04
CA GLN A 64 -15.43 3.68 -18.78
C GLN A 64 -16.82 3.62 -18.14
N LYS A 65 -17.69 2.68 -18.57
CA LYS A 65 -19.03 2.50 -17.98
C LYS A 65 -19.00 1.78 -16.65
N VAL A 66 -17.92 1.07 -16.33
CA VAL A 66 -17.71 0.48 -15.01
C VAL A 66 -16.41 0.99 -14.43
N LYS A 67 -16.45 1.51 -13.21
CA LYS A 67 -15.32 2.06 -12.48
C LYS A 67 -15.29 1.51 -11.06
N ILE A 68 -14.15 0.92 -10.67
CA ILE A 68 -13.92 0.35 -9.35
C ILE A 68 -12.78 1.12 -8.68
N GLY A 69 -13.11 2.08 -7.83
CA GLY A 69 -12.12 2.81 -7.03
C GLY A 69 -11.73 2.04 -5.77
N VAL A 70 -10.45 2.07 -5.42
CA VAL A 70 -9.93 1.43 -4.20
C VAL A 70 -9.07 2.44 -3.45
N THR A 71 -9.26 2.53 -2.13
CA THR A 71 -8.48 3.41 -1.26
C THR A 71 -8.41 2.87 0.17
N GLU A 72 -7.49 3.43 0.94
CA GLU A 72 -7.41 3.29 2.38
C GLU A 72 -7.87 4.60 3.02
N ILE A 73 -8.77 4.52 3.99
CA ILE A 73 -9.30 5.65 4.74
C ILE A 73 -8.91 5.53 6.22
N PRO A 74 -9.12 6.55 7.07
CA PRO A 74 -8.68 6.52 8.47
C PRO A 74 -9.13 5.27 9.22
N GLU A 75 -8.27 4.76 10.12
CA GLU A 75 -8.44 3.53 10.88
C GLU A 75 -9.84 3.39 11.51
N GLY A 76 -10.31 4.43 12.20
CA GLY A 76 -11.61 4.41 12.89
C GLY A 76 -12.86 4.49 12.00
N ALA A 77 -12.72 4.52 10.67
CA ALA A 77 -13.88 4.63 9.79
C ALA A 77 -14.77 3.38 9.81
N PHE A 78 -14.18 2.18 9.80
CA PHE A 78 -14.94 0.93 9.91
C PHE A 78 -15.69 0.84 11.24
N ASP A 79 -15.01 1.16 12.35
CA ASP A 79 -15.61 1.11 13.69
C ASP A 79 -16.79 2.07 13.82
N ALA A 80 -16.72 3.25 13.20
CA ALA A 80 -17.83 4.19 13.17
C ALA A 80 -19.06 3.60 12.44
N VAL A 81 -18.85 2.89 11.33
CA VAL A 81 -19.93 2.20 10.59
C VAL A 81 -20.48 1.02 11.38
N ASP A 82 -19.62 0.19 11.98
CA ASP A 82 -20.02 -0.96 12.80
C ASP A 82 -20.85 -0.53 14.02
N ALA A 83 -20.44 0.54 14.71
CA ALA A 83 -21.19 1.12 15.83
C ALA A 83 -22.55 1.67 15.38
N ALA A 84 -22.60 2.39 14.26
CA ALA A 84 -23.85 2.91 13.70
C ALA A 84 -24.81 1.77 13.33
N PHE A 85 -24.31 0.73 12.66
CA PHE A 85 -25.09 -0.46 12.31
C PHE A 85 -25.66 -1.17 13.55
N LYS A 86 -24.84 -1.41 14.58
CA LYS A 86 -25.24 -2.09 15.82
C LYS A 86 -26.25 -1.30 16.65
N SER A 87 -26.10 0.02 16.70
CA SER A 87 -26.99 0.88 17.50
C SER A 87 -28.41 0.98 16.93
N GLY A 88 -28.61 0.61 15.66
CA GLY A 88 -29.89 0.81 14.98
C GLY A 88 -30.27 2.28 14.84
N ASN A 89 -29.38 3.22 15.21
CA ASN A 89 -29.60 4.64 15.04
C ASN A 89 -29.76 4.94 13.56
N SER A 90 -30.77 5.74 13.24
CA SER A 90 -30.93 6.29 11.90
C SER A 90 -29.63 7.01 11.54
N MET A 91 -28.93 6.48 10.54
CA MET A 91 -27.89 7.23 9.84
C MET A 91 -28.48 8.59 9.41
N PRO A 92 -27.68 9.66 9.31
CA PRO A 92 -28.18 10.99 8.91
C PRO A 92 -29.16 10.87 7.74
N HIS A 93 -30.28 11.59 7.80
CA HIS A 93 -31.36 11.46 6.81
C HIS A 93 -30.83 11.53 5.38
N GLY A 94 -31.10 10.51 4.56
CA GLY A 94 -30.52 10.35 3.21
C GLY A 94 -29.28 9.43 3.12
N SER A 95 -28.78 8.91 4.24
CA SER A 95 -27.71 7.92 4.24
C SER A 95 -28.25 6.53 3.87
N ILE A 96 -27.59 5.87 2.94
CA ILE A 96 -27.90 4.48 2.57
C ILE A 96 -27.60 3.58 3.77
N LYS A 97 -28.57 2.74 4.13
CA LYS A 97 -28.37 1.78 5.22
C LYS A 97 -27.34 0.72 4.79
N PRO A 98 -26.24 0.55 5.53
CA PRO A 98 -25.31 -0.54 5.25
C PRO A 98 -25.93 -1.88 5.63
N GLU A 99 -25.57 -2.91 4.87
CA GLU A 99 -25.80 -4.31 5.21
C GLU A 99 -24.48 -4.98 5.59
N GLU A 100 -24.55 -5.99 6.46
CA GLU A 100 -23.39 -6.84 6.72
C GLU A 100 -23.05 -7.62 5.45
N PHE A 101 -21.76 -7.66 5.13
CA PHE A 101 -21.23 -8.30 3.95
C PHE A 101 -19.98 -9.09 4.30
N GLN A 102 -19.79 -10.25 3.70
CA GLN A 102 -18.63 -11.10 3.93
C GLN A 102 -17.64 -10.99 2.78
N THR A 103 -16.38 -10.75 3.12
CA THR A 103 -15.27 -10.71 2.15
C THR A 103 -14.24 -11.79 2.50
N ALA A 104 -13.25 -11.98 1.61
CA ALA A 104 -12.08 -12.82 1.91
C ALA A 104 -11.23 -12.26 3.06
N ALA A 105 -11.30 -10.95 3.35
CA ALA A 105 -10.70 -10.34 4.54
C ALA A 105 -11.53 -10.48 5.83
N GLY A 106 -12.77 -10.98 5.75
CA GLY A 106 -13.66 -11.10 6.90
C GLY A 106 -14.91 -10.23 6.80
N LYS A 107 -15.45 -9.88 7.98
CA LYS A 107 -16.63 -9.03 8.13
C LYS A 107 -16.40 -7.66 7.48
N SER A 108 -17.39 -7.18 6.76
CA SER A 108 -17.42 -5.87 6.09
C SER A 108 -18.83 -5.29 6.07
N TYR A 109 -18.97 -4.07 5.58
CA TYR A 109 -20.27 -3.44 5.33
C TYR A 109 -20.38 -2.98 3.88
N LEU A 110 -21.52 -3.28 3.26
CA LEU A 110 -21.83 -2.89 1.89
C LEU A 110 -23.03 -1.93 1.89
N THR A 111 -22.95 -0.86 1.11
CA THR A 111 -24.11 -0.05 0.72
C THR A 111 -24.31 -0.17 -0.79
N SER A 112 -25.56 -0.06 -1.23
CA SER A 112 -25.92 -0.07 -2.66
C SER A 112 -26.97 1.00 -2.91
N GLU A 113 -26.77 1.83 -3.93
CA GLU A 113 -27.72 2.87 -4.32
C GLU A 113 -27.76 3.08 -5.82
N SER A 114 -28.89 3.56 -6.30
CA SER A 114 -29.02 4.13 -7.64
C SER A 114 -28.83 5.64 -7.56
N GLY A 115 -28.11 6.20 -8.51
CA GLY A 115 -27.88 7.65 -8.57
C GLY A 115 -27.61 8.11 -9.99
N LYS A 116 -27.16 9.35 -10.12
CA LYS A 116 -26.65 9.91 -11.37
C LYS A 116 -25.19 10.30 -11.22
N ASP A 117 -24.39 10.05 -12.25
CA ASP A 117 -23.04 10.61 -12.31
C ASP A 117 -23.07 12.11 -12.62
N LYS A 118 -21.87 12.71 -12.78
CA LYS A 118 -21.70 14.14 -13.06
C LYS A 118 -22.34 14.58 -14.38
N ASP A 119 -22.48 13.66 -15.34
CA ASP A 119 -23.03 13.92 -16.67
C ASP A 119 -24.55 13.63 -16.73
N GLY A 120 -25.13 13.20 -15.61
CA GLY A 120 -26.56 12.88 -15.49
C GLY A 120 -26.91 11.46 -15.92
N THR A 121 -25.91 10.62 -16.23
CA THR A 121 -26.09 9.20 -16.57
C THR A 121 -26.54 8.45 -15.32
N GLN A 122 -27.54 7.59 -15.46
CA GLN A 122 -27.94 6.70 -14.37
C GLN A 122 -26.82 5.71 -14.05
N VAL A 123 -26.58 5.50 -12.76
CA VAL A 123 -25.55 4.60 -12.24
C VAL A 123 -26.06 3.79 -11.06
N GLN A 124 -25.49 2.61 -10.88
CA GLN A 124 -25.57 1.83 -9.64
C GLN A 124 -24.23 1.92 -8.92
N ASN A 125 -24.26 2.41 -7.68
CA ASN A 125 -23.09 2.53 -6.82
C ASN A 125 -23.11 1.47 -5.74
N TYR A 126 -21.95 0.89 -5.47
CA TYR A 126 -21.70 -0.03 -4.37
C TYR A 126 -20.52 0.50 -3.58
N SER A 127 -20.66 0.68 -2.27
CA SER A 127 -19.55 1.05 -1.40
C SER A 127 -19.31 -0.02 -0.35
N LEU A 128 -18.10 -0.57 -0.34
CA LEU A 128 -17.65 -1.58 0.60
C LEU A 128 -16.62 -0.97 1.56
N ILE A 129 -16.82 -1.15 2.85
CA ILE A 129 -15.83 -0.83 3.89
C ILE A 129 -15.48 -2.08 4.70
N LEU A 130 -14.19 -2.28 4.94
CA LEU A 130 -13.66 -3.44 5.66
C LEU A 130 -12.56 -3.01 6.65
N PRO A 131 -12.42 -3.70 7.79
CA PRO A 131 -11.41 -3.35 8.78
C PRO A 131 -10.01 -3.71 8.27
N GLY A 132 -9.06 -2.80 8.46
CA GLY A 132 -7.63 -3.05 8.29
C GLY A 132 -6.88 -2.83 9.61
N ASN A 133 -5.55 -2.96 9.60
CA ASN A 133 -4.74 -2.81 10.81
C ASN A 133 -4.62 -1.33 11.26
N LYS A 134 -4.06 -0.48 10.38
CA LYS A 134 -3.86 0.97 10.64
C LYS A 134 -4.67 1.85 9.69
N PHE A 135 -5.68 1.26 9.07
CA PHE A 135 -6.53 1.88 8.06
C PHE A 135 -7.85 1.10 8.00
N SER A 136 -8.87 1.71 7.39
CA SER A 136 -10.04 0.98 6.89
C SER A 136 -9.95 0.87 5.38
N GLY A 137 -10.14 -0.34 4.84
CA GLY A 137 -10.19 -0.53 3.39
C GLY A 137 -11.51 0.02 2.84
N TYR A 138 -11.48 0.63 1.66
CA TYR A 138 -12.68 1.15 1.00
C TYR A 138 -12.65 0.86 -0.50
N VAL A 139 -13.71 0.24 -1.00
CA VAL A 139 -13.90 -0.05 -2.43
C VAL A 139 -15.22 0.57 -2.88
N ILE A 140 -15.19 1.35 -3.95
CA ILE A 140 -16.39 1.91 -4.59
C ILE A 140 -16.52 1.34 -6.01
N ALA A 141 -17.64 0.71 -6.32
CA ALA A 141 -17.97 0.26 -7.66
C ALA A 141 -19.11 1.11 -8.22
N GLN A 142 -18.92 1.69 -9.39
CA GLN A 142 -19.94 2.40 -10.15
C GLN A 142 -20.18 1.66 -11.46
N VAL A 143 -21.44 1.32 -11.74
CA VAL A 143 -21.90 0.70 -12.99
C VAL A 143 -22.88 1.65 -13.66
N ALA A 144 -22.51 2.23 -14.79
CA ALA A 144 -23.36 3.11 -15.57
C ALA A 144 -24.37 2.35 -16.43
N ASP A 145 -25.50 3.00 -16.70
CA ASP A 145 -26.50 2.49 -17.62
C ASP A 145 -25.87 2.20 -19.00
N GLY A 146 -26.23 1.03 -19.56
CA GLY A 146 -25.67 0.55 -20.82
C GLY A 146 -24.27 -0.07 -20.71
N ALA A 147 -23.78 -0.37 -19.50
CA ALA A 147 -22.66 -1.27 -19.30
C ALA A 147 -22.97 -2.69 -19.86
N ASP A 148 -21.92 -3.46 -20.12
CA ASP A 148 -22.04 -4.85 -20.59
C ASP A 148 -22.90 -5.68 -19.60
N LYS A 149 -23.75 -6.55 -20.13
CA LYS A 149 -24.70 -7.38 -19.35
C LYS A 149 -24.02 -8.30 -18.34
N LYS A 150 -22.72 -8.57 -18.45
CA LYS A 150 -21.96 -9.33 -17.46
C LYS A 150 -21.78 -8.60 -16.12
N PHE A 151 -21.86 -7.26 -16.11
CA PHE A 151 -21.74 -6.45 -14.89
C PHE A 151 -23.07 -6.34 -14.14
N THR A 152 -23.62 -7.50 -13.78
CA THR A 152 -24.84 -7.58 -12.98
C THR A 152 -24.56 -7.20 -11.53
N ALA A 153 -25.62 -6.84 -10.77
CA ALA A 153 -25.50 -6.59 -9.34
C ALA A 153 -24.91 -7.80 -8.58
N GLU A 154 -25.27 -9.02 -9.01
CA GLU A 154 -24.70 -10.25 -8.46
C GLU A 154 -23.21 -10.38 -8.78
N ALA A 155 -22.80 -10.15 -10.04
CA ALA A 155 -21.40 -10.22 -10.42
C ALA A 155 -20.53 -9.20 -9.66
N ILE A 156 -21.03 -7.97 -9.49
CA ILE A 156 -20.34 -6.94 -8.69
C ILE A 156 -20.22 -7.37 -7.23
N ARG A 157 -21.28 -7.93 -6.63
CA ARG A 157 -21.20 -8.48 -5.27
C ARG A 157 -20.22 -9.63 -5.16
N THR A 158 -20.23 -10.57 -6.11
CA THR A 158 -19.26 -11.68 -6.14
C THR A 158 -17.82 -11.16 -6.20
N MET A 159 -17.56 -10.15 -7.04
CA MET A 159 -16.26 -9.49 -7.12
C MET A 159 -15.88 -8.83 -5.78
N LEU A 160 -16.78 -8.05 -5.18
CA LEU A 160 -16.55 -7.39 -3.89
C LEU A 160 -16.31 -8.40 -2.75
N ALA A 161 -16.92 -9.59 -2.78
CA ALA A 161 -16.67 -10.65 -1.82
C ALA A 161 -15.23 -11.19 -1.87
N THR A 162 -14.55 -11.05 -3.01
CA THR A 162 -13.13 -11.43 -3.13
C THR A 162 -12.15 -10.43 -2.50
N THR A 163 -12.66 -9.27 -2.03
CA THR A 163 -11.82 -8.23 -1.44
C THR A 163 -11.03 -8.81 -0.26
N THR A 164 -9.73 -8.61 -0.29
CA THR A 164 -8.79 -9.11 0.71
C THR A 164 -7.73 -8.07 1.05
N LEU A 165 -6.97 -8.33 2.11
CA LEU A 165 -5.86 -7.49 2.54
C LEU A 165 -4.55 -8.27 2.46
N ARG A 166 -3.50 -7.64 1.92
CA ARG A 166 -2.12 -8.12 2.10
C ARG A 166 -1.52 -7.51 3.37
N ALA A 167 -0.65 -8.26 4.02
CA ALA A 167 0.00 -7.81 5.26
C ALA A 167 0.91 -6.60 5.03
N GLN A 168 1.60 -6.55 3.88
CA GLN A 168 2.57 -5.51 3.54
C GLN A 168 2.52 -5.19 2.05
N VAL A 169 2.74 -3.91 1.71
CA VAL A 169 3.02 -3.49 0.33
C VAL A 169 4.47 -3.84 -0.01
N PRO A 170 4.74 -4.60 -1.09
CA PRO A 170 6.08 -4.96 -1.51
C PRO A 170 6.99 -3.74 -1.63
N VAL A 171 8.21 -3.84 -1.10
CA VAL A 171 9.19 -2.73 -1.11
C VAL A 171 9.40 -2.17 -2.52
N LYS A 172 9.60 -3.05 -3.51
CA LYS A 172 9.79 -2.65 -4.91
C LYS A 172 8.61 -1.80 -5.40
N GLU A 173 7.38 -2.19 -5.08
CA GLU A 173 6.19 -1.46 -5.48
C GLU A 173 6.12 -0.07 -4.83
N GLN A 174 6.48 0.06 -3.54
CA GLN A 174 6.56 1.36 -2.87
C GLN A 174 7.59 2.28 -3.54
N LEU A 175 8.76 1.75 -3.87
CA LEU A 175 9.84 2.50 -4.53
C LEU A 175 9.45 2.89 -5.97
N ASP A 176 8.78 1.98 -6.69
CA ASP A 176 8.31 2.20 -8.06
C ASP A 176 7.24 3.30 -8.17
N LEU A 177 6.64 3.73 -7.06
CA LEU A 177 5.68 4.84 -7.02
C LEU A 177 6.31 6.21 -6.82
N LEU A 178 7.56 6.29 -6.37
CA LEU A 178 8.25 7.56 -6.11
C LEU A 178 8.54 8.32 -7.40
N ALA A 179 8.53 9.65 -7.37
CA ALA A 179 8.91 10.51 -8.51
C ALA A 179 10.44 10.59 -8.73
N PHE A 180 11.21 9.74 -8.05
CA PHE A 180 12.65 9.55 -8.20
C PHE A 180 12.95 8.06 -7.98
N ASN A 181 14.13 7.61 -8.38
CA ASN A 181 14.56 6.24 -8.23
C ASN A 181 15.52 6.11 -7.04
N ILE A 182 15.43 5.00 -6.31
CA ILE A 182 16.43 4.57 -5.31
C ILE A 182 16.98 3.24 -5.80
N THR A 183 18.23 3.21 -6.27
CA THR A 183 18.85 2.01 -6.86
C THR A 183 19.55 1.13 -5.83
N ASP A 184 19.81 1.67 -4.63
CA ASP A 184 20.52 0.98 -3.57
C ASP A 184 19.92 1.36 -2.20
N LEU A 185 19.55 0.35 -1.41
CA LEU A 185 18.99 0.51 -0.07
C LEU A 185 20.03 0.34 1.03
N ALA A 186 21.29 0.04 0.72
CA ALA A 186 22.36 -0.18 1.69
C ALA A 186 21.92 -1.06 2.89
N ASP A 187 21.28 -2.19 2.60
CA ASP A 187 20.71 -3.15 3.57
C ASP A 187 19.57 -2.65 4.48
N PHE A 188 19.02 -1.44 4.26
CA PHE A 188 17.77 -1.05 4.92
C PHE A 188 16.65 -1.99 4.48
N LYS A 189 16.08 -2.74 5.43
CA LYS A 189 15.06 -3.76 5.14
C LYS A 189 13.66 -3.19 5.17
N THR A 190 13.44 -2.16 5.98
CA THR A 190 12.12 -1.57 6.17
C THR A 190 12.01 -0.32 5.33
N VAL A 191 11.01 -0.34 4.45
CA VAL A 191 10.62 0.78 3.59
C VAL A 191 9.19 1.14 3.90
N ARG A 192 8.97 2.41 4.27
CA ARG A 192 7.65 2.95 4.59
C ARG A 192 7.39 4.20 3.79
N THR A 193 6.35 4.19 2.96
CA THR A 193 5.86 5.38 2.28
C THR A 193 5.36 6.40 3.32
N LEU A 194 5.89 7.63 3.28
CA LEU A 194 5.47 8.72 4.17
C LEU A 194 4.50 9.68 3.47
N ALA A 195 4.76 9.98 2.22
CA ALA A 195 3.89 10.77 1.37
C ALA A 195 3.86 10.12 -0.02
N PRO A 196 2.67 9.78 -0.55
CA PRO A 196 2.55 9.14 -1.85
C PRO A 196 3.36 9.88 -2.91
N ARG A 197 4.10 9.11 -3.72
CA ARG A 197 4.95 9.57 -4.83
C ARG A 197 6.10 10.53 -4.48
N SER A 198 6.22 10.97 -3.23
CA SER A 198 7.07 12.11 -2.88
C SER A 198 8.01 11.87 -1.71
N ALA A 199 7.68 11.00 -0.76
CA ALA A 199 8.55 10.73 0.38
C ALA A 199 8.46 9.28 0.90
N VAL A 200 9.62 8.76 1.30
CA VAL A 200 9.80 7.42 1.87
C VAL A 200 10.72 7.48 3.09
N LEU A 201 10.51 6.56 4.02
CA LEU A 201 11.40 6.24 5.12
C LEU A 201 12.09 4.91 4.86
N LEU A 202 13.41 4.89 5.01
CA LEU A 202 14.21 3.67 5.15
C LEU A 202 14.65 3.54 6.62
N THR A 203 14.58 2.36 7.21
CA THR A 203 15.02 2.16 8.60
C THR A 203 15.50 0.74 8.86
N ASP A 204 16.43 0.59 9.80
CA ASP A 204 16.87 -0.71 10.33
C ASP A 204 15.86 -1.30 11.35
N GLY A 205 14.89 -0.49 11.79
CA GLY A 205 13.78 -0.94 12.62
C GLY A 205 12.66 -1.64 11.83
N ASP A 206 11.53 -1.86 12.48
CA ASP A 206 10.29 -2.34 11.88
C ASP A 206 9.32 -1.19 11.50
N GLU A 207 8.14 -1.53 10.99
CA GLU A 207 7.11 -0.54 10.60
C GLU A 207 6.57 0.30 11.76
N ASN A 208 6.75 -0.14 13.01
CA ASN A 208 6.32 0.52 14.24
C ASN A 208 7.43 1.34 14.91
N THR A 209 8.64 1.28 14.37
CA THR A 209 9.81 1.87 15.00
C THR A 209 9.69 3.39 15.11
N THR A 210 9.95 3.88 16.31
CA THR A 210 10.07 5.30 16.62
C THR A 210 11.41 5.83 16.10
N LEU A 211 11.41 7.05 15.55
CA LEU A 211 12.57 7.67 14.90
C LEU A 211 13.58 8.25 15.92
N ASP A 212 13.85 7.51 16.99
CA ASP A 212 14.63 7.97 18.14
C ASP A 212 15.80 7.06 18.55
N GLY A 213 16.06 5.98 17.80
CA GLY A 213 17.23 5.13 18.05
C GLY A 213 17.79 4.51 16.77
N ALA A 214 17.01 3.63 16.13
CA ALA A 214 17.48 2.88 14.97
C ALA A 214 17.94 3.80 13.82
N PRO A 215 19.02 3.45 13.09
CA PRO A 215 19.42 4.17 11.90
C PRO A 215 18.27 4.29 10.89
N TYR A 216 18.01 5.51 10.44
CA TYR A 216 16.95 5.77 9.47
C TYR A 216 17.32 6.86 8.47
N MET A 217 16.60 6.87 7.34
CA MET A 217 16.64 7.90 6.31
C MET A 217 15.22 8.29 5.89
N VAL A 218 14.90 9.57 5.98
CA VAL A 218 13.73 10.17 5.33
C VAL A 218 14.19 10.80 4.02
N ILE A 219 13.66 10.33 2.90
CA ILE A 219 14.02 10.77 1.55
C ILE A 219 12.76 11.30 0.88
N GLY A 220 12.79 12.54 0.40
CA GLY A 220 11.65 13.06 -0.35
C GLY A 220 11.89 14.35 -1.10
N LEU A 221 10.92 14.69 -1.94
CA LEU A 221 10.88 15.95 -2.69
C LEU A 221 10.22 17.04 -1.84
N MET A 222 10.88 18.19 -1.75
CA MET A 222 10.29 19.40 -1.21
C MET A 222 9.83 20.29 -2.37
N PRO A 223 8.58 20.77 -2.39
CA PRO A 223 8.11 21.78 -3.34
C PRO A 223 8.62 23.18 -2.96
N SER A 224 9.87 23.26 -2.49
CA SER A 224 10.56 24.48 -2.17
C SER A 224 12.05 24.36 -2.46
N GLY A 225 12.67 25.51 -2.68
CA GLY A 225 14.09 25.65 -2.94
C GLY A 225 14.53 27.10 -2.69
N PRO A 226 15.84 27.35 -2.73
CA PRO A 226 16.37 28.70 -2.60
C PRO A 226 15.96 29.55 -3.81
N ALA A 227 15.62 30.83 -3.57
CA ALA A 227 15.22 31.76 -4.62
C ALA A 227 16.38 32.04 -5.59
N GLN A 228 17.60 32.11 -5.07
CA GLN A 228 18.82 32.29 -5.85
C GLN A 228 19.93 31.32 -5.40
N PRO A 229 20.91 30.98 -6.26
CA PRO A 229 22.01 30.11 -5.89
C PRO A 229 22.78 30.53 -4.63
N GLU A 230 22.87 31.82 -4.36
CA GLU A 230 23.57 32.41 -3.21
C GLU A 230 22.83 32.14 -1.89
N ASP A 231 21.52 31.89 -1.96
CA ASP A 231 20.68 31.60 -0.80
C ASP A 231 20.75 30.14 -0.32
N ARG A 232 21.51 29.28 -1.02
CA ARG A 232 21.55 27.84 -0.77
C ARG A 232 22.00 27.46 0.64
N ASP A 233 23.03 28.12 1.18
CA ASP A 233 23.49 27.89 2.57
C ASP A 233 22.40 28.25 3.58
N ARG A 234 21.83 29.45 3.43
CA ARG A 234 20.74 29.91 4.30
C ARG A 234 19.57 28.94 4.26
N PHE A 235 19.14 28.54 3.07
CA PHE A 235 18.06 27.57 2.88
C PHE A 235 18.39 26.20 3.52
N ALA A 236 19.64 25.73 3.41
CA ALA A 236 20.07 24.48 4.01
C ALA A 236 20.03 24.50 5.54
N ARG A 237 20.49 25.59 6.16
CA ARG A 237 20.43 25.77 7.62
C ARG A 237 19.01 25.94 8.12
N GLN A 238 18.18 26.71 7.44
CA GLN A 238 16.75 26.87 7.77
C GLN A 238 15.99 25.54 7.67
N SER A 239 16.25 24.78 6.61
CA SER A 239 15.68 23.44 6.46
C SER A 239 16.13 22.53 7.60
N ALA A 240 17.43 22.51 7.92
CA ALA A 240 17.97 21.71 9.01
C ALA A 240 17.34 22.05 10.38
N ALA A 241 17.11 23.33 10.65
CA ALA A 241 16.43 23.78 11.86
C ALA A 241 14.94 23.38 11.92
N SER A 242 14.33 23.03 10.79
CA SER A 242 12.93 22.63 10.68
C SER A 242 12.70 21.11 10.85
N ILE A 243 13.74 20.34 11.18
CA ILE A 243 13.59 18.88 11.34
C ILE A 243 12.73 18.62 12.59
N PRO A 244 11.59 17.93 12.46
CA PRO A 244 10.69 17.70 13.59
C PRO A 244 11.28 16.72 14.61
N GLY A 245 10.88 16.84 15.86
CA GLY A 245 11.21 15.90 16.92
C GLY A 245 12.63 16.01 17.50
N MET A 246 13.42 16.99 17.06
CA MET A 246 14.78 17.21 17.54
C MET A 246 14.80 18.20 18.70
N ARG A 247 15.46 17.83 19.80
CA ARG A 247 15.75 18.72 20.93
C ARG A 247 17.25 19.00 21.01
N GLU A 248 17.61 20.16 21.54
CA GLU A 248 19.01 20.58 21.69
C GLU A 248 19.82 20.51 20.38
N ALA A 249 19.16 20.73 19.24
CA ALA A 249 19.78 20.59 17.93
C ALA A 249 20.86 21.66 17.71
N ARG A 250 22.09 21.22 17.41
CA ARG A 250 23.24 22.06 17.11
C ARG A 250 23.84 21.68 15.77
N ILE A 251 23.79 22.60 14.81
CA ILE A 251 24.51 22.44 13.54
C ILE A 251 26.02 22.47 13.83
N THR A 252 26.73 21.40 13.45
CA THR A 252 28.18 21.27 13.62
C THR A 252 28.95 21.63 12.34
N SER A 253 28.34 21.41 11.18
CA SER A 253 28.86 21.83 9.88
C SER A 253 27.72 22.02 8.88
N SER A 254 27.93 22.88 7.89
CA SER A 254 27.06 22.98 6.72
C SER A 254 27.92 23.42 5.55
N GLU A 255 28.09 22.52 4.58
CA GLU A 255 29.07 22.65 3.51
C GLU A 255 28.41 22.44 2.15
N ALA A 256 28.82 23.26 1.19
CA ALA A 256 28.40 23.09 -0.19
C ALA A 256 29.06 21.84 -0.80
N MET A 257 28.29 21.08 -1.58
CA MET A 257 28.81 19.92 -2.28
C MET A 257 28.07 19.67 -3.61
N ARG A 258 28.53 18.64 -4.33
CA ARG A 258 27.85 18.08 -5.49
C ARG A 258 27.23 16.74 -5.11
N ILE A 259 25.94 16.57 -5.38
CA ILE A 259 25.21 15.32 -5.17
C ILE A 259 24.69 14.89 -6.53
N ASP A 260 25.21 13.79 -7.07
CA ASP A 260 24.89 13.33 -8.43
C ASP A 260 25.09 14.46 -9.47
N GLY A 261 26.25 15.14 -9.41
CA GLY A 261 26.58 16.28 -10.26
C GLY A 261 25.81 17.58 -9.99
N SER A 262 24.70 17.53 -9.26
CA SER A 262 23.85 18.69 -8.96
C SER A 262 24.37 19.48 -7.75
N PRO A 263 24.20 20.82 -7.71
CA PRO A 263 24.51 21.61 -6.52
C PRO A 263 23.70 21.14 -5.30
N GLY A 264 24.35 21.06 -4.16
CA GLY A 264 23.70 20.66 -2.92
C GLY A 264 24.48 21.09 -1.67
N TYR A 265 23.94 20.74 -0.52
CA TYR A 265 24.55 20.97 0.79
C TYR A 265 24.48 19.71 1.65
N GLU A 266 25.54 19.46 2.42
CA GLU A 266 25.56 18.56 3.56
C GLU A 266 25.54 19.39 4.84
N THR A 267 24.54 19.19 5.71
CA THR A 267 24.45 19.84 7.02
C THR A 267 24.48 18.76 8.10
N ARG A 268 25.49 18.79 8.98
CA ARG A 268 25.60 17.87 10.12
C ARG A 268 25.10 18.53 11.39
N ILE A 269 24.39 17.75 12.21
CA ILE A 269 23.68 18.23 13.39
C ILE A 269 23.89 17.20 14.50
N ASP A 270 24.23 17.67 15.68
CA ASP A 270 24.09 16.88 16.91
C ASP A 270 22.78 17.27 17.59
N ALA A 271 22.02 16.28 18.08
CA ALA A 271 20.75 16.54 18.74
C ALA A 271 20.41 15.45 19.77
N VAL A 272 19.28 15.62 20.43
CA VAL A 272 18.63 14.66 21.30
C VAL A 272 17.27 14.29 20.68
N SER A 273 16.99 12.99 20.55
CA SER A 273 15.74 12.47 19.97
C SER A 273 14.95 11.61 20.97
N GLY A 274 13.63 11.53 20.74
CA GLY A 274 12.73 10.65 21.48
C GLY A 274 12.45 11.06 22.92
N LYS A 275 11.69 10.20 23.60
CA LYS A 275 11.32 10.37 25.02
C LYS A 275 12.46 10.01 25.97
N ASN A 276 13.42 9.21 25.53
CA ASN A 276 14.53 8.70 26.33
C ASN A 276 15.81 9.55 26.23
N ASP A 277 15.68 10.82 25.82
CA ASP A 277 16.81 11.73 25.66
C ASP A 277 17.99 11.14 24.86
N THR A 278 17.71 10.40 23.78
CA THR A 278 18.75 9.64 23.07
C THR A 278 19.65 10.57 22.25
N PRO A 279 20.97 10.61 22.52
CA PRO A 279 21.88 11.44 21.74
C PRO A 279 22.08 10.87 20.33
N VAL A 280 21.80 11.68 19.33
CA VAL A 280 21.87 11.31 17.91
C VAL A 280 22.79 12.25 17.14
N THR A 281 23.34 11.71 16.05
CA THR A 281 23.97 12.50 15.00
C THR A 281 23.10 12.39 13.76
N ILE A 282 22.88 13.54 13.12
CA ILE A 282 22.01 13.70 11.97
C ILE A 282 22.81 14.32 10.84
N VAL A 283 22.51 13.91 9.62
CA VAL A 283 22.93 14.59 8.40
C VAL A 283 21.70 14.91 7.56
N GLN A 284 21.67 16.13 7.06
CA GLN A 284 20.76 16.52 6.00
C GLN A 284 21.56 16.70 4.72
N TRP A 285 21.09 16.09 3.64
CA TRP A 285 21.49 16.45 2.29
C TRP A 285 20.34 17.16 1.58
N LEU A 286 20.67 18.26 0.91
CA LEU A 286 19.79 18.91 -0.04
C LEU A 286 20.44 18.86 -1.40
N ARG A 287 19.74 18.31 -2.39
CA ARG A 287 20.12 18.39 -3.80
C ARG A 287 19.11 19.31 -4.49
N PHE A 288 19.61 20.43 -5.03
CA PHE A 288 18.76 21.41 -5.70
C PHE A 288 18.54 20.96 -7.15
N GLY A 289 17.28 20.81 -7.54
CA GLY A 289 16.87 20.43 -8.89
C GLY A 289 16.63 21.64 -9.80
N SER A 290 16.03 21.38 -10.96
CA SER A 290 15.48 22.43 -11.82
C SER A 290 14.19 23.00 -11.23
N GLY A 291 14.02 24.33 -11.27
CA GLY A 291 12.86 25.01 -10.69
C GLY A 291 12.93 25.13 -9.16
N SER A 292 11.77 25.23 -8.51
CA SER A 292 11.66 25.45 -7.05
C SER A 292 11.53 24.14 -6.25
N THR A 293 12.07 23.02 -6.75
CA THR A 293 11.99 21.71 -6.08
C THR A 293 13.38 21.24 -5.66
N SER A 294 13.47 20.73 -4.43
CA SER A 294 14.70 20.17 -3.88
C SER A 294 14.46 18.73 -3.44
N LEU A 295 15.41 17.83 -3.71
CA LEU A 295 15.45 16.54 -3.03
C LEU A 295 16.07 16.76 -1.65
N ARG A 296 15.36 16.34 -0.61
CA ARG A 296 15.84 16.37 0.77
C ARG A 296 15.99 14.96 1.30
N ILE A 297 17.15 14.72 1.91
CA ILE A 297 17.46 13.49 2.61
C ILE A 297 17.83 13.88 4.04
N ILE A 298 17.17 13.28 5.01
CA ILE A 298 17.52 13.41 6.43
C ILE A 298 17.88 12.01 6.90
N ALA A 299 19.08 11.82 7.41
CA ALA A 299 19.50 10.55 7.97
C ALA A 299 19.98 10.75 9.41
N SER A 300 19.67 9.81 10.29
CA SER A 300 19.98 9.90 11.72
C SER A 300 20.31 8.53 12.27
N ALA A 301 21.27 8.50 13.19
CA ALA A 301 21.58 7.32 14.01
C ALA A 301 22.02 7.78 15.40
N THR A 302 22.02 6.86 16.37
CA THR A 302 22.69 7.11 17.65
C THR A 302 24.17 7.46 17.43
N ARG A 303 24.77 8.24 18.34
CA ARG A 303 26.20 8.60 18.25
C ARG A 303 27.11 7.38 18.19
N THR A 304 26.72 6.30 18.85
CA THR A 304 27.46 5.02 18.89
C THR A 304 27.37 4.26 17.56
N GLU A 305 26.23 4.31 16.87
CA GLU A 305 26.02 3.62 15.59
C GLU A 305 26.47 4.45 14.38
N TRP A 306 26.60 5.76 14.53
CA TRP A 306 26.97 6.69 13.46
C TRP A 306 28.16 6.22 12.59
N PRO A 307 29.29 5.72 13.13
CA PRO A 307 30.41 5.28 12.31
C PRO A 307 30.06 4.14 11.33
N LYS A 308 29.08 3.30 11.69
CA LYS A 308 28.59 2.20 10.86
C LYS A 308 27.47 2.65 9.92
N ALA A 309 26.59 3.52 10.39
CA ALA A 309 25.42 3.99 9.64
C ALA A 309 25.77 5.01 8.54
N PHE A 310 26.70 5.93 8.82
CA PHE A 310 27.00 7.04 7.90
C PHE A 310 27.50 6.61 6.51
N PRO A 311 28.37 5.58 6.36
CA PRO A 311 28.71 5.05 5.03
C PRO A 311 27.49 4.53 4.26
N ARG A 312 26.56 3.83 4.93
CA ARG A 312 25.32 3.31 4.32
C ARG A 312 24.39 4.45 3.89
N PHE A 313 24.26 5.50 4.72
CA PHE A 313 23.49 6.68 4.35
C PHE A 313 24.01 7.36 3.07
N ARG A 314 25.33 7.44 2.91
CA ARG A 314 25.95 7.97 1.68
C ARG A 314 25.69 7.07 0.47
N GLN A 315 25.79 5.75 0.64
CA GLN A 315 25.50 4.78 -0.42
C GLN A 315 24.07 4.94 -0.95
N VAL A 316 23.07 5.04 -0.05
CA VAL A 316 21.68 5.32 -0.46
C VAL A 316 21.57 6.68 -1.17
N ARG A 317 22.14 7.75 -0.59
CA ARG A 317 22.14 9.09 -1.21
C ARG A 317 22.67 9.05 -2.65
N ASP A 318 23.78 8.36 -2.85
CA ASP A 318 24.47 8.26 -4.14
C ASP A 318 23.71 7.36 -5.13
N GLY A 319 22.82 6.48 -4.64
CA GLY A 319 21.88 5.67 -5.43
C GLY A 319 20.56 6.37 -5.77
N ILE A 320 20.38 7.67 -5.47
CA ILE A 320 19.15 8.39 -5.79
C ILE A 320 19.27 9.10 -7.14
N GLN A 321 18.45 8.69 -8.10
CA GLN A 321 18.44 9.22 -9.46
C GLN A 321 17.11 9.92 -9.79
N PRO A 322 17.11 10.96 -10.64
CA PRO A 322 15.88 11.44 -11.27
C PRO A 322 15.14 10.31 -12.01
N ARG A 323 13.84 10.48 -12.21
CA ARG A 323 13.07 9.64 -13.15
C ARG A 323 13.10 10.20 -14.56
#